data_AF-A0A178VY52-F1
#
_entry.id   AF-A0A178VY52-F1
#
_cell.length_a   1.000
_cell.length_b   1.000
_cell.length_c   1.000
_cell.angle_alpha   90.00
_cell.angle_beta   90.00
_cell.angle_gamma   90.00
#
_symmetry.space_group_name_H-M   'P 1'
#
loop_
_entity.id
_entity.type
_entity.pdbx_description
1 polymer ?
#
loop_
_entity_poly.entity_id
_entity_poly.type
_entity_poly.pdbx_seq_one_letter_code
_entity_poly.pdbx_strand_id
1 'polypeptide(L)' 'MMGSKLMKYYQQEASKLRRQIRDIQNLNRHILGESLGSLNFKELKNLESRLEKGISRVRSKKVQSLTLHQSPYH' A
#
# COMPACT_ATOMS: atom_id res chain seq x y z
N MET A 1 -37.57 -15.28 -8.47
CA MET A 1 -36.87 -14.04 -8.89
C MET A 1 -35.95 -13.41 -7.82
N MET A 2 -36.09 -13.73 -6.52
CA MET A 2 -35.24 -13.16 -5.46
C MET A 2 -33.80 -13.74 -5.44
N GLY A 3 -33.66 -15.06 -5.62
CA GLY A 3 -32.35 -15.73 -5.61
C GLY A 3 -31.39 -15.28 -6.72
N SER A 4 -31.90 -14.94 -7.91
CA SER A 4 -31.07 -14.42 -9.00
C SER A 4 -30.56 -12.99 -8.73
N LYS A 5 -31.30 -12.19 -7.96
CA LYS A 5 -30.86 -10.83 -7.57
C LYS A 5 -29.76 -10.89 -6.51
N LEU A 6 -29.89 -11.79 -5.53
CA LEU A 6 -28.87 -12.01 -4.50
C LEU A 6 -27.57 -12.56 -5.10
N MET A 7 -27.67 -13.51 -6.03
CA MET A 7 -26.50 -14.04 -6.74
C MET A 7 -25.77 -12.96 -7.53
N LYS A 8 -26.49 -12.10 -8.26
CA LYS A 8 -25.91 -10.95 -8.98
C LYS A 8 -25.21 -9.97 -8.03
N TYR A 9 -25.82 -9.68 -6.88
CA TYR A 9 -25.23 -8.81 -5.87
C TYR A 9 -23.89 -9.36 -5.36
N TYR A 10 -23.84 -10.62 -4.93
CA TYR A 10 -22.59 -11.22 -4.45
C TYR A 10 -21.53 -11.35 -5.54
N GLN A 11 -21.93 -11.62 -6.78
CA GLN A 11 -21.00 -11.63 -7.91
C GLN A 11 -20.37 -10.26 -8.15
N GLN A 12 -21.15 -9.18 -8.03
CA GLN A 12 -20.66 -7.81 -8.15
C GLN A 12 -19.70 -7.45 -7.01
N GLU A 13 -20.06 -7.77 -5.76
CA GLU A 13 -19.19 -7.54 -4.60
C GLU A 13 -17.88 -8.34 -4.69
N ALA A 14 -17.95 -9.61 -5.11
CA ALA A 14 -16.76 -10.43 -5.34
C ALA A 14 -15.87 -9.83 -6.44
N SER A 15 -16.47 -9.30 -7.51
CA SER A 15 -15.72 -8.65 -8.61
C SER A 15 -15.03 -7.37 -8.15
N LYS A 16 -15.70 -6.59 -7.29
CA LYS A 16 -15.15 -5.37 -6.68
C LYS A 16 -13.96 -5.69 -5.77
N LEU A 17 -14.10 -6.68 -4.89
CA LEU A 17 -13.01 -7.14 -4.01
C LEU A 17 -11.81 -7.65 -4.83
N ARG A 18 -12.06 -8.45 -5.87
CA ARG A 18 -10.98 -8.93 -6.76
C ARG A 18 -10.24 -7.78 -7.44
N ARG A 19 -10.95 -6.73 -7.85
CA ARG A 19 -10.31 -5.53 -8.40
C ARG A 19 -9.44 -4.83 -7.35
N GLN A 20 -9.94 -4.62 -6.14
CA GLN A 20 -9.18 -4.01 -5.05
C GLN A 20 -7.90 -4.81 -4.72
N ILE A 21 -7.99 -6.14 -4.69
CA ILE A 21 -6.82 -7.01 -4.47
C ILE A 21 -5.77 -6.77 -5.55
N ARG A 22 -6.18 -6.74 -6.83
CA ARG A 22 -5.25 -6.48 -7.94
C ARG A 22 -4.63 -5.10 -7.84
N ASP A 23 -5.42 -4.07 -7.50
CA ASP A 23 -4.93 -2.70 -7.36
C ASP A 23 -3.87 -2.61 -6.25
N ILE A 24 -4.09 -3.28 -5.11
CA ILE A 24 -3.13 -3.38 -4.00
C ILE A 24 -1.86 -4.13 -4.43
N GLN A 25 -1.99 -5.25 -5.13
CA GLN A 25 -0.85 -6.03 -5.63
C GLN A 25 0.00 -5.23 -6.61
N ASN A 26 -0.65 -4.48 -7.52
CA ASN A 26 0.05 -3.59 -8.47
C ASN A 26 0.80 -2.48 -7.73
N LEU A 27 0.14 -1.85 -6.75
CA LEU A 27 0.75 -0.82 -5.92
C LEU A 27 1.97 -1.36 -5.16
N ASN A 28 1.90 -2.58 -4.63
CA ASN A 28 3.04 -3.20 -3.95
C ASN A 28 4.23 -3.40 -4.90
N ARG A 29 4.00 -3.86 -6.12
CA ARG A 29 5.06 -3.95 -7.14
C ARG A 29 5.70 -2.59 -7.42
N HIS A 30 4.89 -1.55 -7.59
CA HIS A 30 5.41 -0.20 -7.79
C HIS A 30 6.24 0.29 -6.59
N ILE A 31 5.78 0.04 -5.36
CA ILE A 31 6.52 0.36 -4.12
C ILE A 31 7.88 -0.37 -4.06
N LEU A 32 7.95 -1.59 -4.59
CA LEU A 32 9.19 -2.36 -4.71
C LEU A 32 10.08 -1.92 -5.87
N GLY A 33 9.66 -0.92 -6.65
CA GLY A 33 10.40 -0.41 -7.81
C GLY A 33 10.18 -1.24 -9.09
N GLU A 34 9.20 -2.12 -9.12
CA GLU A 34 8.87 -2.96 -10.27
C GLU A 34 7.78 -2.31 -11.14
N SER A 35 7.70 -2.70 -12.42
CA SER A 35 6.63 -2.29 -13.37
C SER A 35 6.44 -0.76 -13.52
N LEU A 36 7.46 0.04 -13.19
CA LEU A 36 7.38 1.51 -13.18
C LEU A 36 7.13 2.14 -14.55
N GLY A 37 7.48 1.44 -15.64
CA GLY A 37 7.22 1.91 -17.00
C GLY A 37 5.72 2.05 -17.35
N SER A 38 4.83 1.48 -16.54
CA SER A 38 3.38 1.64 -16.69
C SER A 38 2.83 2.92 -16.05
N LEU A 39 3.65 3.63 -15.26
CA LEU A 39 3.25 4.84 -14.54
C LEU A 39 3.63 6.10 -15.33
N ASN A 40 2.73 7.08 -15.32
CA ASN A 40 3.06 8.41 -15.84
C ASN A 40 3.89 9.22 -14.82
N PHE A 41 4.41 10.37 -15.26
CA PHE A 41 5.27 11.22 -14.44
C PHE A 41 4.62 11.65 -13.11
N LYS A 42 3.32 11.98 -13.12
CA LYS A 42 2.58 12.38 -11.92
C LYS A 42 2.46 11.23 -10.93
N GLU A 43 2.17 10.03 -11.43
CA GLU A 43 2.08 8.81 -10.62
C GLU A 43 3.44 8.43 -10.01
N LEU A 44 4.52 8.54 -10.79
CA LEU A 44 5.88 8.34 -10.31
C LEU A 44 6.25 9.32 -9.21
N LYS A 45 5.95 10.62 -9.39
CA LYS A 45 6.19 11.64 -8.35
C LYS A 45 5.41 11.38 -7.08
N ASN A 46 4.16 10.93 -7.20
CA ASN A 46 3.36 10.55 -6.04
C ASN A 46 3.93 9.31 -5.33
N LEU A 47 4.39 8.31 -6.09
CA LEU A 47 5.03 7.12 -5.55
C LEU A 47 6.32 7.48 -4.78
N GLU A 48 7.17 8.31 -5.38
CA GLU A 48 8.40 8.82 -4.77
C GLU A 48 8.13 9.52 -3.43
N SER A 49 7.18 10.46 -3.39
CA SER A 49 6.83 11.17 -2.15
C SER A 49 6.29 10.23 -1.06
N ARG A 50 5.53 9.20 -1.44
CA ARG A 50 5.02 8.20 -0.50
C ARG A 50 6.16 7.36 0.09
N LEU A 51 7.10 6.92 -0.76
CA LEU A 51 8.27 6.15 -0.33
C LEU A 51 9.15 6.97 0.61
N GLU A 52 9.44 8.22 0.28
CA GLU A 52 10.23 9.13 1.11
C GLU A 52 9.63 9.31 2.51
N LYS A 53 8.32 9.60 2.58
CA LYS A 53 7.60 9.72 3.86
C LYS A 53 7.60 8.40 4.65
N GLY A 54 7.41 7.27 3.97
CA GLY A 54 7.43 5.95 4.59
C GLY A 54 8.79 5.61 5.21
N ILE A 55 9.86 5.79 4.43
CA ILE A 55 11.24 5.54 4.85
C ILE A 55 11.64 6.46 6.00
N SER A 56 11.29 7.75 5.91
CA SER A 56 11.54 8.72 6.97
C SER A 56 10.90 8.27 8.29
N ARG A 57 9.63 7.84 8.28
CA ARG A 57 8.95 7.31 9.48
C ARG A 57 9.62 6.06 10.04
N VAL A 58 10.02 5.12 9.19
CA VAL A 58 10.73 3.89 9.62
C VAL A 58 12.06 4.26 10.28
N ARG A 59 12.82 5.17 9.67
CA ARG A 59 14.09 5.65 10.20
C ARG A 59 13.91 6.34 11.55
N SER A 60 12.94 7.25 11.68
CA SER A 60 12.66 7.95 12.94
C SER A 60 12.29 6.99 14.07
N LYS A 61 11.45 5.97 13.79
CA LYS A 61 11.12 4.94 14.79
C LYS A 61 12.34 4.14 15.23
N LYS A 62 13.22 3.77 14.28
CA LYS A 62 14.46 3.04 14.59
C LYS A 62 15.39 3.89 15.45
N VAL A 63 15.57 5.17 15.12
CA VAL A 63 16.36 6.12 15.92
C VAL A 63 15.78 6.23 17.32
N GLN A 64 14.48 6.48 17.46
CA GLN A 64 13.83 6.57 18.78
C GLN A 64 14.04 5.31 19.61
N SER A 65 13.86 4.11 19.03
CA SER A 65 14.08 2.85 19.73
C SER A 65 15.53 2.67 20.18
N LEU A 66 16.50 3.03 19.34
CA LEU A 66 17.93 2.94 19.67
C LEU A 66 18.32 3.95 20.75
N THR A 67 17.86 5.19 20.63
CA THR A 67 18.12 6.25 21.62
C THR A 67 17.49 5.91 22.98
N LEU A 68 16.29 5.33 23.02
CA LEU A 68 15.65 4.89 24.26
C LEU A 68 16.43 3.76 24.94
N HIS A 69 16.94 2.79 24.17
CA HIS A 69 17.73 1.68 24.71
C HIS A 69 19.12 2.10 25.24
N GLN A 70 19.67 3.21 24.73
CA GLN A 70 20.94 3.78 25.18
C GLN A 70 20.79 4.74 26.36
N SER A 71 19.56 5.00 26.83
CA SER A 71 19.32 5.91 27.95
C SER A 71 19.66 5.22 29.28
N PRO A 72 20.55 5.78 30.11
CA PRO A 72 21.11 5.13 31.31
C PRO A 72 20.14 4.96 32.49
N TYR A 73 18.82 5.10 32.26
CA TYR A 73 17.78 5.05 33.29
C TYR A 73 16.73 3.95 33.07
N HIS A 74 17.10 2.88 32.34
CA HIS A 74 16.39 1.60 32.33
C HIS A 74 17.31 0.47 32.81
#